data_AF-A0A923J3E8-F1
#
_entry.id   AF-A0A923J3E8-F1
#
_cell.length_a   1.000
_cell.length_b   1.000
_cell.length_c   1.000
_cell.angle_alpha   90.00
_cell.angle_beta   90.00
_cell.angle_gamma   90.00
#
_symmetry.space_group_name_H-M   'P 1'
#
loop_
_entity.id
_entity.type
_entity.pdbx_description
1 polymer ?
#
loop_
_entity_poly.entity_id
_entity_poly.type
_entity_poly.pdbx_seq_one_letter_code
_entity_poly.pdbx_strand_id
1 'polypeptide(L)'
;MSEIPEHKETFESFKNSFFYGSRSDMSFKFLAHLSDDQASDFFQGLLSKLVDAYDSGDTAPVYEHIRQSQILSYAQEARAVYDTGPFTPMDTPLSQSRLMLLTSSGHFVDGDDPNPLGVENMTQTQAEQQIMSFLKESPPLSAIPVDTPTDRLVVRHGGYDVRGARRDPNVSLPLQRLRELSVDGVFGVLSDPVYSFVGACSQVRLLKKDGPDWVQRFKAQKVNAALLVPA
;
A
#
# COMPACT_ATOMS: atom_id res chain seq x y z
N MET A 1 -6.38 49.10 4.76
CA MET A 1 -7.07 47.98 5.44
C MET A 1 -7.21 46.88 4.41
N SER A 2 -6.35 45.86 4.47
CA SER A 2 -6.44 44.70 3.56
C SER A 2 -7.61 43.84 4.03
N GLU A 3 -8.62 43.68 3.19
CA GLU A 3 -9.67 42.69 3.39
C GLU A 3 -9.02 41.31 3.38
N ILE A 4 -8.93 40.69 4.56
CA ILE A 4 -8.63 39.26 4.67
C ILE A 4 -9.93 38.57 4.25
N PRO A 5 -9.96 37.74 3.19
CA PRO A 5 -11.17 37.03 2.85
C PRO A 5 -11.51 36.08 4.00
N GLU A 6 -12.62 36.34 4.69
CA GLU A 6 -13.13 35.54 5.81
C GLU A 6 -13.76 34.25 5.26
N HIS A 7 -12.96 33.37 4.66
CA HIS A 7 -13.42 32.02 4.35
C HIS A 7 -13.58 31.26 5.68
N LYS A 8 -14.78 31.30 6.25
CA LYS A 8 -15.15 30.44 7.37
C LYS A 8 -15.21 29.01 6.87
N GLU A 9 -14.24 28.20 7.27
CA GLU A 9 -14.20 26.76 7.01
C GLU A 9 -15.44 26.10 7.64
N THR A 10 -16.16 25.29 6.86
CA THR A 10 -17.25 24.43 7.35
C THR A 10 -16.70 23.10 7.84
N PHE A 11 -17.41 22.41 8.73
CA PHE A 11 -17.01 21.09 9.21
C PHE A 11 -16.85 20.07 8.06
N GLU A 12 -17.77 20.08 7.10
CA GLU A 12 -17.67 19.28 5.89
C GLU A 12 -16.37 19.57 5.11
N SER A 13 -16.05 20.86 4.87
CA SER A 13 -14.82 21.23 4.17
C SER A 13 -13.56 20.83 4.94
N PHE A 14 -13.59 20.92 6.27
CA PHE A 14 -12.52 20.44 7.14
C PHE A 14 -12.30 18.93 7.01
N LYS A 15 -13.34 18.10 7.21
CA LYS A 15 -13.20 16.63 7.16
C LYS A 15 -12.81 16.14 5.76
N ASN A 16 -13.30 16.79 4.70
CA ASN A 16 -12.97 16.43 3.32
C ASN A 16 -11.55 16.88 2.94
N SER A 17 -10.97 17.87 3.62
CA SER A 17 -9.62 18.37 3.32
C SER A 17 -8.50 17.33 3.54
N PHE A 18 -8.78 16.25 4.28
CA PHE A 18 -7.84 15.13 4.49
C PHE A 18 -7.73 14.19 3.28
N PHE A 19 -8.68 14.22 2.34
CA PHE A 19 -8.66 13.39 1.14
C PHE A 19 -8.18 14.17 -0.08
N TYR A 20 -6.87 14.14 -0.34
CA TYR A 20 -6.22 14.88 -1.43
C TYR A 20 -6.50 16.40 -1.41
N GLY A 21 -6.82 16.95 -0.23
CA GLY A 21 -7.04 18.38 -0.01
C GLY A 21 -5.87 19.08 0.69
N SER A 22 -6.15 20.23 1.30
CA SER A 22 -5.14 21.07 1.99
C SER A 22 -4.51 20.42 3.22
N ARG A 23 -5.14 19.39 3.79
CA ARG A 23 -4.66 18.61 4.95
C ARG A 23 -4.50 17.14 4.60
N SER A 24 -4.14 16.84 3.35
CA SER A 24 -4.01 15.46 2.87
C SER A 24 -3.18 14.62 3.84
N ASP A 25 -3.81 13.60 4.45
CA ASP A 25 -3.18 12.67 5.38
C ASP A 25 -3.78 11.29 5.15
N MET A 26 -2.93 10.34 4.75
CA MET A 26 -3.34 8.98 4.43
C MET A 26 -4.02 8.25 5.58
N SER A 27 -3.70 8.59 6.82
CA SER A 27 -4.28 8.00 8.02
C SER A 27 -5.73 8.44 8.22
N PHE A 28 -6.11 9.60 7.69
CA PHE A 28 -7.40 10.26 7.93
C PHE A 28 -8.25 10.44 6.67
N LYS A 29 -7.81 9.94 5.51
CA LYS A 29 -8.57 9.96 4.25
C LYS A 29 -10.01 9.44 4.38
N PHE A 30 -10.21 8.43 5.24
CA PHE A 30 -11.52 7.81 5.48
C PHE A 30 -12.58 8.80 6.00
N LEU A 31 -12.17 9.92 6.63
CA LEU A 31 -13.09 10.93 7.14
C LEU A 31 -13.94 11.58 6.05
N ALA A 32 -13.43 11.67 4.82
CA ALA A 32 -14.16 12.26 3.71
C ALA A 32 -15.43 11.48 3.34
N HIS A 33 -15.47 10.18 3.64
CA HIS A 33 -16.61 9.31 3.35
C HIS A 33 -17.61 9.18 4.50
N LEU A 34 -17.27 9.68 5.69
CA LEU A 34 -18.20 9.75 6.81
C LEU A 34 -19.18 10.92 6.63
N SER A 35 -20.42 10.75 7.10
CA SER A 35 -21.33 11.89 7.29
C SER A 35 -20.78 12.87 8.33
N ASP A 36 -21.29 14.10 8.34
CA ASP A 36 -20.91 15.10 9.36
C ASP A 36 -21.15 14.57 10.78
N ASP A 37 -22.27 13.91 11.04
CA ASP A 37 -22.56 13.31 12.35
C ASP A 37 -21.55 12.19 12.70
N GLN A 38 -21.27 11.28 11.77
CA GLN A 38 -20.30 10.19 11.99
C GLN A 38 -18.88 10.70 12.24
N ALA A 39 -18.46 11.74 11.50
CA ALA A 39 -17.16 12.36 11.70
C ALA A 39 -17.11 13.12 13.04
N SER A 40 -18.20 13.79 13.44
CA SER A 40 -18.33 14.44 14.74
C SER A 40 -18.21 13.44 15.90
N ASP A 41 -18.94 12.32 15.82
CA ASP A 41 -18.86 11.22 16.79
C ASP A 41 -17.46 10.61 16.85
N PHE A 42 -16.80 10.47 15.69
CA PHE A 42 -15.41 10.01 15.64
C PHE A 42 -14.49 10.95 16.44
N PHE A 43 -14.54 12.26 16.20
CA PHE A 43 -13.67 13.22 16.90
C PHE A 43 -13.97 13.28 18.40
N GLN A 44 -15.25 13.32 18.79
CA GLN A 44 -15.63 13.33 20.20
C GLN A 44 -15.12 12.05 20.90
N GLY A 45 -15.37 10.88 20.29
CA GLY A 45 -14.91 9.60 20.83
C GLY A 45 -13.40 9.48 20.89
N LEU A 46 -12.69 10.00 19.88
CA LEU A 46 -11.23 10.01 19.85
C LEU A 46 -10.67 10.86 20.99
N LEU A 47 -11.19 12.08 21.20
CA LEU A 47 -10.75 12.96 22.28
C LEU A 47 -10.99 12.33 23.65
N SER A 48 -12.15 11.74 23.88
CA SER A 48 -12.45 11.02 25.14
C SER A 48 -11.45 9.90 25.40
N LYS A 49 -11.21 9.04 24.40
CA LYS A 49 -10.33 7.88 24.54
C LYS A 49 -8.86 8.27 24.69
N LEU A 50 -8.44 9.40 24.11
CA LEU A 50 -7.10 9.93 24.32
C LEU A 50 -6.88 10.38 25.76
N VAL A 51 -7.90 10.99 26.40
CA VAL A 51 -7.85 11.33 27.82
C VAL A 51 -7.74 10.05 28.65
N ASP A 52 -8.61 9.07 28.40
CA ASP A 52 -8.58 7.78 29.11
C ASP A 52 -7.23 7.06 28.93
N ALA A 53 -6.65 7.09 27.73
CA ALA A 53 -5.34 6.50 27.44
C ALA A 53 -4.19 7.25 28.12
N TYR A 54 -4.28 8.58 28.27
CA TYR A 54 -3.29 9.36 28.99
C TYR A 54 -3.28 8.99 30.49
N ASP A 55 -4.47 8.81 31.07
CA ASP A 55 -4.62 8.49 32.49
C ASP A 55 -4.28 7.02 32.81
N SER A 56 -4.66 6.10 31.93
CA SER A 56 -4.48 4.65 32.13
C SER A 56 -3.18 4.08 31.56
N GLY A 57 -2.57 4.75 30.58
CA GLY A 57 -1.49 4.22 29.76
C GLY A 57 -1.92 3.19 28.71
N ASP A 58 -3.21 2.81 28.64
CA ASP A 58 -3.74 1.86 27.67
C ASP A 58 -4.23 2.56 26.40
N THR A 59 -3.54 2.33 25.28
CA THR A 59 -3.87 2.93 23.98
C THR A 59 -4.74 2.03 23.11
N ALA A 60 -5.04 0.80 23.53
CA ALA A 60 -5.84 -0.13 22.74
C ALA A 60 -7.24 0.41 22.39
N PRO A 61 -7.97 1.10 23.30
CA PRO A 61 -9.26 1.69 22.96
C PRO A 61 -9.17 2.78 21.89
N VAL A 62 -8.08 3.57 21.86
CA VAL A 62 -7.85 4.60 20.84
C VAL A 62 -7.68 3.93 19.48
N TYR A 63 -6.84 2.90 19.40
CA TYR A 63 -6.63 2.14 18.17
C TYR A 63 -7.94 1.51 17.66
N GLU A 64 -8.69 0.86 18.54
CA GLU A 64 -9.94 0.20 18.15
C GLU A 64 -10.99 1.20 17.65
N HIS A 65 -11.08 2.38 18.26
CA HIS A 65 -11.97 3.43 17.79
C HIS A 65 -11.64 3.91 16.38
N ILE A 66 -10.36 4.18 16.10
CA ILE A 66 -9.90 4.56 14.75
C ILE A 66 -10.21 3.45 13.75
N ARG A 67 -9.90 2.19 14.10
CA ARG A 67 -10.11 1.02 13.24
C ARG A 67 -11.59 0.82 12.91
N GLN A 68 -12.49 0.99 13.88
CA GLN A 68 -13.94 0.86 13.66
C GLN A 68 -14.48 1.96 12.76
N SER A 69 -14.02 3.20 12.91
CA SER A 69 -14.41 4.29 12.01
C SER A 69 -13.89 4.09 10.58
N GLN A 70 -12.69 3.53 10.41
CA GLN A 70 -12.20 3.12 9.10
C GLN A 70 -13.08 2.02 8.48
N ILE A 71 -13.47 0.99 9.26
CA ILE A 71 -14.40 -0.05 8.78
C ILE A 71 -15.73 0.57 8.35
N LEU A 72 -16.30 1.45 9.17
CA LEU A 72 -17.55 2.13 8.86
C LEU A 72 -17.46 2.93 7.57
N SER A 73 -16.35 3.65 7.35
CA SER A 73 -16.09 4.39 6.11
C SER A 73 -15.98 3.46 4.91
N TYR A 74 -15.09 2.48 4.95
CA TYR A 74 -14.82 1.61 3.80
C TYR A 74 -15.96 0.63 3.50
N ALA A 75 -16.81 0.31 4.47
CA ALA A 75 -18.01 -0.50 4.23
C ALA A 75 -19.07 0.25 3.41
N GLN A 76 -19.03 1.58 3.36
CA GLN A 76 -19.93 2.41 2.56
C GLN A 76 -19.52 2.48 1.09
N GLU A 77 -18.27 2.10 0.75
CA GLU A 77 -17.84 2.03 -0.64
C GLU A 77 -18.54 0.86 -1.35
N ALA A 78 -19.06 1.14 -2.56
CA ALA A 78 -19.67 0.12 -3.39
C ALA A 78 -18.62 -0.95 -3.73
N ARG A 79 -18.85 -2.18 -3.27
CA ARG A 79 -18.06 -3.33 -3.69
C ARG A 79 -18.45 -3.68 -5.11
N ALA A 80 -17.53 -3.52 -6.04
CA ALA A 80 -17.72 -4.03 -7.38
C ALA A 80 -17.81 -5.57 -7.31
N VAL A 81 -18.93 -6.11 -7.77
CA VAL A 81 -19.13 -7.55 -7.96
C VAL A 81 -18.92 -7.83 -9.44
N TYR A 82 -18.00 -8.72 -9.76
CA TYR A 82 -17.70 -9.13 -11.12
C TYR A 82 -18.04 -10.62 -11.28
N ASP A 83 -18.72 -10.98 -12.36
CA ASP A 83 -19.03 -12.38 -12.68
C ASP A 83 -17.77 -13.19 -13.02
N THR A 84 -16.75 -12.50 -13.54
CA THR A 84 -15.45 -13.07 -13.89
C THR A 84 -14.32 -12.16 -13.41
N GLY A 85 -13.15 -12.75 -13.15
CA GLY A 85 -11.93 -12.02 -12.85
C GLY A 85 -10.89 -12.20 -13.94
N PRO A 86 -9.86 -11.35 -13.99
CA PRO A 86 -8.75 -11.46 -14.95
C PRO A 86 -7.78 -12.61 -14.58
N PHE A 87 -8.29 -13.68 -13.97
CA PHE A 87 -7.48 -14.79 -13.47
C PHE A 87 -7.58 -15.98 -14.42
N THR A 88 -6.44 -16.51 -14.83
CA THR A 88 -6.36 -17.78 -15.53
C THR A 88 -6.41 -18.91 -14.51
N PRO A 89 -7.26 -19.95 -14.70
CA PRO A 89 -7.22 -21.15 -13.87
C PRO A 89 -5.82 -21.77 -13.82
N MET A 90 -5.46 -22.36 -12.68
CA MET A 90 -4.17 -23.04 -12.54
C MET A 90 -4.21 -24.44 -13.17
N ASP A 91 -3.27 -24.71 -14.06
CA ASP A 91 -3.12 -26.04 -14.69
C ASP A 91 -2.26 -27.01 -13.87
N THR A 92 -1.62 -26.51 -12.80
CA THR A 92 -0.74 -27.28 -11.91
C THR A 92 -1.26 -27.15 -10.47
N PRO A 93 -1.35 -28.22 -9.68
CA PRO A 93 -1.68 -28.11 -8.26
C PRO A 93 -0.75 -27.14 -7.54
N LEU A 94 -1.27 -26.34 -6.61
CA LEU A 94 -0.48 -25.32 -5.90
C LEU A 94 0.77 -25.93 -5.24
N SER A 95 0.62 -27.08 -4.57
CA SER A 95 1.70 -27.85 -3.94
C SER A 95 2.83 -28.29 -4.89
N GLN A 96 2.62 -28.24 -6.20
CA GLN A 96 3.61 -28.56 -7.23
C GLN A 96 4.03 -27.32 -8.05
N SER A 97 3.45 -26.16 -7.75
CA SER A 97 3.63 -24.94 -8.53
C SER A 97 4.86 -24.16 -8.08
N ARG A 98 5.59 -23.63 -9.06
CA ARG A 98 6.51 -22.49 -8.86
C ARG A 98 5.68 -21.22 -8.71
N LEU A 99 5.57 -20.72 -7.49
CA LEU A 99 4.86 -19.49 -7.16
C LEU A 99 5.82 -18.31 -7.27
N MET A 100 5.39 -17.21 -7.91
CA MET A 100 6.10 -15.94 -7.89
C MET A 100 5.39 -14.95 -6.97
N LEU A 101 6.14 -14.11 -6.26
CA LEU A 101 5.61 -12.93 -5.57
C LEU A 101 5.88 -11.69 -6.43
N LEU A 102 4.82 -10.93 -6.71
CA LEU A 102 4.91 -9.59 -7.30
C LEU A 102 4.11 -8.62 -6.43
N THR A 103 4.76 -7.56 -5.97
CA THR A 103 4.10 -6.56 -5.10
C THR A 103 4.20 -5.16 -5.69
N SER A 104 3.23 -4.31 -5.42
CA SER A 104 3.30 -2.87 -5.75
C SER A 104 3.81 -2.04 -4.56
N SER A 105 4.59 -2.65 -3.68
CA SER A 105 4.93 -2.12 -2.37
C SER A 105 6.11 -1.13 -2.36
N GLY A 106 6.91 -1.10 -3.42
CA GLY A 106 8.12 -0.28 -3.50
C GLY A 106 9.29 -0.79 -2.66
N HIS A 107 9.32 -2.09 -2.33
CA HIS A 107 10.47 -2.73 -1.71
C HIS A 107 11.61 -3.00 -2.70
N PHE A 108 12.85 -2.97 -2.18
CA PHE A 108 14.09 -3.33 -2.86
C PHE A 108 15.15 -3.77 -1.85
N VAL A 109 16.30 -4.26 -2.33
CA VAL A 109 17.43 -4.67 -1.48
C VAL A 109 18.28 -3.45 -1.14
N ASP A 110 18.69 -3.30 0.12
CA ASP A 110 19.63 -2.26 0.53
C ASP A 110 20.90 -2.25 -0.35
N GLY A 111 21.23 -1.09 -0.90
CA GLY A 111 22.28 -0.88 -1.90
C GLY A 111 21.84 -1.01 -3.36
N ASP A 112 20.61 -1.44 -3.63
CA ASP A 112 20.01 -1.56 -4.98
C ASP A 112 18.76 -0.68 -5.11
N ASP A 113 18.88 0.58 -4.69
CA ASP A 113 17.77 1.55 -4.79
C ASP A 113 17.42 1.77 -6.27
N PRO A 114 16.19 1.43 -6.70
CA PRO A 114 15.80 1.60 -8.10
C PRO A 114 15.56 3.06 -8.47
N ASN A 115 15.82 3.99 -7.54
CA ASN A 115 15.50 5.40 -7.61
C ASN A 115 14.07 5.63 -8.12
N PRO A 116 13.05 4.99 -7.49
CA PRO A 116 11.73 4.87 -8.09
C PRO A 116 10.98 6.20 -8.11
N LEU A 117 11.48 7.20 -7.39
CA LEU A 117 10.95 8.56 -7.31
C LEU A 117 11.89 9.58 -7.99
N GLY A 118 12.91 9.12 -8.72
CA GLY A 118 13.87 9.97 -9.44
C GLY A 118 14.77 10.84 -8.56
N VAL A 119 14.54 10.87 -7.24
CA VAL A 119 15.32 11.61 -6.25
C VAL A 119 15.79 10.64 -5.18
N GLU A 120 17.11 10.57 -5.03
CA GLU A 120 17.76 9.79 -4.00
C GLU A 120 17.33 10.30 -2.61
N ASN A 121 16.99 9.38 -1.70
CA ASN A 121 16.63 9.73 -0.31
C ASN A 121 15.40 10.65 -0.14
N MET A 122 14.50 10.70 -1.11
CA MET A 122 13.25 11.46 -1.01
C MET A 122 12.46 11.08 0.27
N THR A 123 11.99 12.09 1.01
CA THR A 123 11.13 11.89 2.18
C THR A 123 9.71 11.53 1.77
N GLN A 124 8.94 10.93 2.68
CA GLN A 124 7.54 10.59 2.44
C GLN A 124 6.72 11.82 2.02
N THR A 125 6.87 12.94 2.73
CA THR A 125 6.18 14.20 2.42
C THR A 125 6.51 14.73 1.03
N GLN A 126 7.77 14.62 0.61
CA GLN A 126 8.18 15.02 -0.75
C GLN A 126 7.55 14.10 -1.81
N ALA A 127 7.50 12.80 -1.54
CA ALA A 127 6.92 11.81 -2.44
C ALA A 127 5.41 12.04 -2.65
N GLU A 128 4.69 12.36 -1.58
CA GLU A 128 3.27 12.71 -1.63
C GLU A 128 3.00 13.97 -2.46
N GLN A 129 3.81 15.02 -2.28
CA GLN A 129 3.70 16.27 -3.04
C GLN A 129 3.98 16.08 -4.53
N GLN A 130 4.80 15.08 -4.88
CA GLN A 130 5.21 14.82 -6.26
C GLN A 130 4.48 13.63 -6.90
N ILE A 131 3.46 13.05 -6.25
CA ILE A 131 2.82 11.81 -6.74
C ILE A 131 2.37 11.89 -8.21
N MET A 132 1.90 13.05 -8.65
CA MET A 132 1.45 13.30 -10.02
C MET A 132 2.57 13.24 -11.08
N SER A 133 3.84 13.47 -10.71
CA SER A 133 4.96 13.31 -11.62
C SER A 133 5.28 11.83 -11.86
N PHE A 134 5.16 10.99 -10.84
CA PHE A 134 5.43 9.54 -10.92
C PHE A 134 4.37 8.76 -11.72
N LEU A 135 3.12 9.23 -11.71
CA LEU A 135 2.03 8.64 -12.51
C LEU A 135 2.30 8.67 -14.03
N LYS A 136 3.35 9.36 -14.50
CA LYS A 136 3.69 9.48 -15.92
C LYS A 136 4.83 8.57 -16.35
N GLU A 137 5.59 8.04 -15.40
CA GLU A 137 6.80 7.24 -15.64
C GLU A 137 6.50 5.72 -15.66
N SER A 138 7.41 4.98 -16.29
CA SER A 138 7.42 3.52 -16.21
C SER A 138 8.03 3.10 -14.86
N PRO A 139 7.37 2.24 -14.08
CA PRO A 139 7.90 1.84 -12.78
C PRO A 139 9.11 0.90 -12.97
N PRO A 140 10.24 1.15 -12.31
CA PRO A 140 11.31 0.16 -12.23
C PRO A 140 10.81 -1.11 -11.52
N LEU A 141 11.24 -2.27 -12.01
CA LEU A 141 10.95 -3.56 -11.40
C LEU A 141 12.15 -4.04 -10.58
N SER A 142 12.06 -3.94 -9.26
CA SER A 142 13.06 -4.45 -8.33
C SER A 142 13.02 -5.98 -8.32
N ALA A 143 14.20 -6.59 -8.42
CA ALA A 143 14.40 -8.02 -8.32
C ALA A 143 15.07 -8.32 -6.96
N ILE A 144 14.33 -8.96 -6.07
CA ILE A 144 14.78 -9.24 -4.70
C ILE A 144 15.10 -10.74 -4.62
N PRO A 145 16.37 -11.13 -4.38
CA PRO A 145 16.72 -12.51 -4.16
C PRO A 145 15.85 -13.16 -3.09
N VAL A 146 15.42 -14.39 -3.36
CA VAL A 146 14.47 -15.09 -2.52
C VAL A 146 14.99 -15.33 -1.12
N ASP A 147 16.30 -15.23 -0.85
CA ASP A 147 16.97 -15.41 0.43
C ASP A 147 17.35 -14.09 1.14
N THR A 148 17.04 -12.93 0.54
CA THR A 148 17.30 -11.59 1.13
C THR A 148 16.85 -11.53 2.60
N PRO A 149 17.75 -11.23 3.55
CA PRO A 149 17.38 -11.04 4.95
C PRO A 149 16.43 -9.85 5.15
N THR A 150 15.53 -9.94 6.14
CA THR A 150 14.51 -8.91 6.39
C THR A 150 15.12 -7.53 6.68
N ASP A 151 16.26 -7.48 7.37
CA ASP A 151 16.99 -6.25 7.69
C ASP A 151 17.73 -5.64 6.49
N ARG A 152 17.79 -6.35 5.36
CA ARG A 152 18.29 -5.85 4.07
C ARG A 152 17.18 -5.34 3.16
N LEU A 153 15.91 -5.45 3.57
CA LEU A 153 14.78 -4.94 2.79
C LEU A 153 14.55 -3.46 3.10
N VAL A 154 14.49 -2.65 2.05
CA VAL A 154 14.19 -1.22 2.13
C VAL A 154 12.90 -0.96 1.35
N VAL A 155 12.12 0.03 1.79
CA VAL A 155 10.87 0.43 1.12
C VAL A 155 10.79 1.94 0.90
N ARG A 156 10.41 2.31 -0.31
CA ARG A 156 10.07 3.68 -0.73
C ARG A 156 8.82 3.67 -1.58
N HIS A 157 7.82 4.45 -1.18
CA HIS A 157 6.57 4.55 -1.94
C HIS A 157 5.92 5.92 -1.69
N GLY A 158 5.55 6.65 -2.75
CA GLY A 158 4.89 7.96 -2.62
C GLY A 158 3.38 7.91 -2.42
N GLY A 159 2.77 6.74 -2.63
CA GLY A 159 1.33 6.55 -2.60
C GLY A 159 0.76 5.90 -1.33
N TYR A 160 1.59 5.46 -0.38
CA TYR A 160 1.14 4.93 0.92
C TYR A 160 2.13 5.21 2.05
N ASP A 161 1.67 5.18 3.30
CA ASP A 161 2.53 5.32 4.48
C ASP A 161 3.36 4.06 4.72
N VAL A 162 4.67 4.17 4.43
CA VAL A 162 5.60 3.05 4.51
C VAL A 162 6.04 2.68 5.93
N ARG A 163 5.66 3.41 6.99
CA ARG A 163 6.13 3.14 8.36
C ARG A 163 5.82 1.71 8.82
N GLY A 164 4.64 1.20 8.48
CA GLY A 164 4.25 -0.19 8.77
C GLY A 164 5.14 -1.19 8.04
N ALA A 165 5.29 -1.03 6.72
CA ALA A 165 6.14 -1.88 5.89
C ALA A 165 7.63 -1.83 6.27
N ARG A 166 8.14 -0.67 6.74
CA ARG A 166 9.51 -0.55 7.28
C ARG A 166 9.70 -1.33 8.57
N ARG A 167 8.68 -1.37 9.43
CA ARG A 167 8.73 -2.09 10.70
C ARG A 167 8.58 -3.60 10.50
N ASP A 168 7.69 -4.00 9.61
CA ASP A 168 7.48 -5.38 9.21
C ASP A 168 7.22 -5.45 7.70
N PRO A 169 8.23 -5.83 6.90
CA PRO A 169 8.09 -5.97 5.45
C PRO A 169 6.98 -6.95 5.07
N ASN A 170 6.61 -7.90 5.93
CA ASN A 170 5.58 -8.89 5.60
C ASN A 170 4.18 -8.28 5.41
N VAL A 171 3.95 -7.05 5.86
CA VAL A 171 2.69 -6.33 5.66
C VAL A 171 2.40 -6.07 4.17
N SER A 172 3.43 -5.82 3.35
CA SER A 172 3.26 -5.54 1.91
C SER A 172 4.23 -6.28 0.98
N LEU A 173 5.22 -6.98 1.53
CA LEU A 173 6.12 -7.93 0.89
C LEU A 173 6.27 -9.18 1.77
N PRO A 174 5.31 -10.13 1.74
CA PRO A 174 5.27 -11.32 2.63
C PRO A 174 6.32 -12.39 2.27
N LEU A 175 7.54 -11.99 1.94
CA LEU A 175 8.63 -12.87 1.49
C LEU A 175 8.98 -13.90 2.57
N GLN A 176 9.14 -13.48 3.83
CA GLN A 176 9.43 -14.42 4.91
C GLN A 176 8.30 -15.42 5.10
N ARG A 177 7.03 -14.97 5.09
CA ARG A 177 5.86 -15.85 5.21
C ARG A 177 5.75 -16.84 4.07
N LEU A 178 6.08 -16.42 2.84
CA LEU A 178 6.10 -17.33 1.71
C LEU A 178 7.24 -18.34 1.79
N ARG A 179 8.42 -17.99 2.33
CA ARG A 179 9.47 -18.99 2.60
C ARG A 179 8.99 -20.04 3.59
N GLU A 180 8.36 -19.62 4.68
CA GLU A 180 7.77 -20.52 5.69
C GLU A 180 6.76 -21.48 5.03
N LEU A 181 5.81 -20.94 4.25
CA LEU A 181 4.81 -21.74 3.53
C LEU A 181 5.41 -22.66 2.46
N SER A 182 6.52 -22.27 1.82
CA SER A 182 7.24 -23.12 0.88
C SER A 182 7.92 -24.29 1.59
N VAL A 183 8.50 -24.07 2.78
CA VAL A 183 9.08 -25.13 3.61
C VAL A 183 8.01 -26.11 4.09
N ASP A 184 6.83 -25.59 4.45
CA ASP A 184 5.67 -26.39 4.85
C ASP A 184 5.00 -27.14 3.68
N GLY A 185 5.47 -26.94 2.43
CA GLY A 185 4.98 -27.63 1.25
C GLY A 185 3.59 -27.16 0.77
N VAL A 186 3.13 -25.97 1.20
CA VAL A 186 1.86 -25.38 0.74
C VAL A 186 1.89 -25.12 -0.76
N PHE A 187 3.04 -24.74 -1.29
CA PHE A 187 3.34 -24.68 -2.71
C PHE A 187 4.70 -25.29 -3.01
N GLY A 188 4.97 -25.61 -4.29
CA GLY A 188 6.15 -26.38 -4.68
C GLY A 188 7.47 -25.64 -4.41
N VAL A 189 7.62 -24.44 -4.96
CA VAL A 189 8.82 -23.61 -4.73
C VAL A 189 8.52 -22.13 -4.99
N LEU A 190 9.19 -21.24 -4.27
CA LEU A 190 9.13 -19.79 -4.54
C LEU A 190 10.06 -19.44 -5.71
N SER A 191 9.66 -18.52 -6.58
CA SER A 191 10.51 -18.00 -7.63
C SER A 191 11.66 -17.21 -7.03
N ASP A 192 12.81 -17.26 -7.71
CA ASP A 192 13.96 -16.43 -7.38
C ASP A 192 14.42 -15.71 -8.66
N PRO A 193 14.42 -14.36 -8.68
CA PRO A 193 14.01 -13.45 -7.59
C PRO A 193 12.49 -13.37 -7.41
N VAL A 194 12.07 -12.72 -6.32
CA VAL A 194 10.72 -12.12 -6.19
C VAL A 194 10.76 -10.67 -6.66
N TYR A 195 9.60 -10.08 -6.95
CA TYR A 195 9.54 -8.77 -7.58
C TYR A 195 8.70 -7.75 -6.80
N SER A 196 9.12 -6.50 -6.90
CA SER A 196 8.44 -5.35 -6.32
C SER A 196 8.58 -4.14 -7.24
N PHE A 197 7.58 -3.26 -7.25
CA PHE A 197 7.64 -1.97 -7.92
C PHE A 197 6.80 -0.94 -7.16
N VAL A 198 6.91 0.34 -7.52
CA VAL A 198 6.05 1.39 -6.95
C VAL A 198 4.74 1.46 -7.74
N GLY A 199 3.62 1.18 -7.07
CA GLY A 199 2.28 1.15 -7.68
C GLY A 199 1.74 2.51 -8.11
N ALA A 200 2.32 3.61 -7.60
CA ALA A 200 2.01 4.98 -8.02
C ALA A 200 2.63 5.30 -9.41
N CYS A 201 2.18 4.58 -10.44
CA CYS A 201 2.69 4.67 -11.80
C CYS A 201 1.58 4.75 -12.87
N SER A 202 1.97 4.95 -14.13
CA SER A 202 1.01 4.98 -15.24
C SER A 202 0.40 3.60 -15.53
N GLN A 203 -0.89 3.42 -15.24
CA GLN A 203 -1.61 2.16 -15.52
C GLN A 203 -1.64 1.83 -17.02
N VAL A 204 -1.78 2.84 -17.88
CA VAL A 204 -1.78 2.65 -19.34
C VAL A 204 -0.42 2.15 -19.83
N ARG A 205 0.70 2.71 -19.34
CA ARG A 205 2.04 2.26 -19.72
C ARG A 205 2.34 0.88 -19.14
N LEU A 206 1.98 0.64 -17.88
CA LEU A 206 2.14 -0.67 -17.25
C LEU A 206 1.43 -1.75 -18.06
N LEU A 207 0.18 -1.51 -18.48
CA LEU A 207 -0.59 -2.49 -19.26
C LEU A 207 -0.05 -2.68 -20.69
N LYS A 208 0.36 -1.60 -21.35
CA LYS A 208 0.70 -1.63 -22.78
C LYS A 208 2.18 -1.83 -23.09
N LYS A 209 3.07 -1.61 -22.13
CA LYS A 209 4.53 -1.58 -22.32
C LYS A 209 5.24 -2.45 -21.29
N ASP A 210 5.23 -2.06 -20.02
CA ASP A 210 6.12 -2.65 -19.02
C ASP A 210 5.67 -4.05 -18.58
N GLY A 211 4.37 -4.22 -18.32
CA GLY A 211 3.75 -5.48 -17.90
C GLY A 211 3.95 -6.63 -18.90
N PRO A 212 3.72 -6.45 -20.21
CA PRO A 212 4.03 -7.48 -21.21
C PRO A 212 5.48 -7.98 -21.15
N ASP A 213 6.46 -7.09 -21.01
CA ASP A 213 7.88 -7.47 -20.91
C ASP A 213 8.16 -8.25 -19.62
N TRP A 214 7.58 -7.82 -18.50
CA TRP A 214 7.68 -8.53 -17.23
C TRP A 214 7.07 -9.93 -17.31
N VAL A 215 5.90 -10.08 -17.94
CA VAL A 215 5.24 -11.37 -18.14
C VAL A 215 6.11 -12.31 -18.98
N GLN A 216 6.78 -11.83 -20.02
CA GLN A 216 7.72 -12.66 -20.79
C GLN A 216 8.88 -13.15 -19.93
N ARG A 217 9.46 -12.27 -19.09
CA ARG A 217 10.50 -12.63 -18.13
C ARG A 217 10.02 -13.69 -17.15
N PHE A 218 8.82 -13.56 -16.58
CA PHE A 218 8.27 -14.51 -15.61
C PHE A 218 7.95 -15.87 -16.25
N LYS A 219 7.44 -15.87 -17.48
CA LYS A 219 7.24 -17.11 -18.25
C LYS A 219 8.55 -17.83 -18.54
N ALA A 220 9.62 -17.10 -18.87
CA ALA A 220 10.95 -17.68 -19.06
C ALA A 220 11.50 -18.35 -17.78
N GLN A 221 11.08 -17.87 -16.61
CA GLN A 221 11.39 -18.46 -15.30
C GLN A 221 10.53 -19.69 -14.95
N LYS A 222 9.64 -20.12 -15.86
CA LYS A 222 8.71 -21.25 -15.68
C LYS A 222 7.85 -21.10 -14.41
N VAL A 223 7.44 -19.87 -14.10
CA VAL A 223 6.47 -19.58 -13.05
C VAL A 223 5.10 -20.16 -13.44
N ASN A 224 4.46 -20.88 -12.52
CA ASN A 224 3.13 -21.45 -12.74
C ASN A 224 2.02 -20.50 -12.29
N ALA A 225 2.25 -19.75 -11.21
CA ALA A 225 1.30 -18.82 -10.63
C ALA A 225 2.02 -17.60 -10.06
N ALA A 226 1.35 -16.45 -10.03
CA ALA A 226 1.83 -15.24 -9.40
C ALA A 226 0.88 -14.83 -8.27
N LEU A 227 1.41 -14.64 -7.07
CA LEU A 227 0.74 -13.95 -5.98
C LEU A 227 0.97 -12.45 -6.16
N LEU A 228 -0.11 -11.72 -6.40
CA LEU A 228 -0.11 -10.27 -6.51
C LEU A 228 -0.49 -9.67 -5.16
N VAL A 229 0.38 -8.85 -4.59
CA VAL A 229 0.13 -8.15 -3.31
C VAL A 229 0.11 -6.65 -3.57
N PRO A 230 -1.07 -6.01 -3.62
CA PRO A 230 -1.15 -4.55 -3.67
C PRO A 230 -0.74 -3.94 -2.32
N ALA A 231 -0.26 -2.71 -2.35
CA ALA A 231 0.11 -1.91 -1.17
C ALA A 231 -0.69 -0.61 -1.12
#